data_AF-A0A4U3LMQ7-F1
#
_entry.id   AF-A0A4U3LMQ7-F1
#
_cell.length_a   1.000
_cell.length_b   1.000
_cell.length_c   1.000
_cell.angle_alpha   90.00
_cell.angle_beta   90.00
_cell.angle_gamma   90.00
#
_symmetry.space_group_name_H-M   'P 1'
#
loop_
_entity.id
_entity.type
_entity.pdbx_description
1 polymer ?
#
loop_
_entity_poly.entity_id
_entity_poly.type
_entity_poly.pdbx_seq_one_letter_code
_entity_poly.pdbx_strand_id
1 'polypeptide(L)'
;MSDEPFETSENVHRDRREHGGGDSIHPDQDELDRRTEEERVEAGVDAYDPDEVPPATDEPVPTDVTQSEVYEEAKAELDREESEGEIYPLTDRHPFPPSHYDRS
;
A
#
# COMPACT_ATOMS: atom_id res chain seq x y z
N MET A 1 16.98 33.82 -32.39
CA MET A 1 16.55 33.56 -31.01
C MET A 1 17.80 33.15 -30.27
N SER A 2 18.20 33.91 -29.25
CA SER A 2 19.44 33.68 -28.51
C SER A 2 19.20 32.60 -27.47
N ASP A 3 20.01 31.54 -27.51
CA ASP A 3 20.11 30.52 -26.47
C ASP A 3 20.99 31.10 -25.35
N GLU A 4 20.38 31.75 -24.37
CA GLU A 4 21.04 32.05 -23.10
C GLU A 4 20.65 30.99 -22.08
N PRO A 5 21.61 30.25 -21.49
CA PRO A 5 21.31 29.35 -20.40
C PRO A 5 20.94 30.17 -19.16
N PHE A 6 19.79 29.89 -18.56
CA PHE A 6 19.43 30.49 -17.27
C PHE A 6 20.32 29.87 -16.17
N GLU A 7 21.07 30.70 -15.45
CA GLU A 7 21.84 30.26 -14.28
C GLU A 7 20.89 29.94 -13.13
N THR A 8 20.75 28.65 -12.79
CA THR A 8 20.11 28.23 -11.53
C THR A 8 21.15 28.31 -10.42
N SER A 9 21.18 29.44 -9.70
CA SER A 9 21.98 29.60 -8.49
C SER A 9 21.36 28.85 -7.31
N GLU A 10 21.34 27.52 -7.35
CA GLU A 10 20.95 26.72 -6.18
C GLU A 10 21.80 25.45 -6.06
N ASN A 11 23.07 25.64 -5.68
CA ASN A 11 23.85 24.57 -5.08
C ASN A 11 23.38 24.35 -3.63
N VAL A 12 22.15 23.88 -3.45
CA VAL A 12 21.68 23.34 -2.17
C VAL A 12 21.88 21.83 -2.23
N HIS A 13 23.14 21.42 -2.10
CA HIS A 13 23.46 20.01 -1.83
C HIS A 13 23.08 19.72 -0.37
N ARG A 14 21.79 19.49 -0.11
CA ARG A 14 21.41 18.78 1.13
C ARG A 14 22.02 17.39 1.05
N ASP A 15 22.85 17.07 2.04
CA ASP A 15 23.42 15.73 2.16
C ASP A 15 22.25 14.74 2.26
N ARG A 16 22.17 13.80 1.30
CA ARG A 16 21.12 12.77 1.25
C ARG A 16 21.18 11.84 2.48
N ARG A 17 22.27 11.87 3.25
CA ARG A 17 22.46 11.11 4.49
C ARG A 17 21.81 11.78 5.71
N GLU A 18 21.55 13.08 5.65
CA GLU A 18 20.74 13.78 6.64
C GLU A 18 19.25 13.63 6.30
N HIS A 19 18.76 12.40 6.40
CA HIS A 19 17.35 12.21 6.66
C HIS A 19 17.12 12.75 8.07
N GLY A 20 16.28 13.78 8.22
CA GLY A 20 15.95 14.38 9.52
C GLY A 20 15.56 13.29 10.50
N GLY A 21 16.52 12.90 11.35
CA GLY A 21 16.39 11.77 12.24
C GLY A 21 15.23 12.01 13.20
N GLY A 22 14.26 11.09 13.16
CA GLY A 22 13.08 11.11 14.03
C GLY A 22 13.41 11.03 15.52
N ASP A 23 14.66 10.76 15.90
CA ASP A 23 15.13 10.72 17.29
C ASP A 23 14.96 12.04 18.05
N SER A 24 14.76 13.16 17.35
CA SER A 24 14.53 14.49 17.93
C SER A 24 13.05 14.90 18.08
N ILE A 25 12.12 14.04 17.65
CA ILE A 25 10.68 14.27 17.75
C ILE A 25 10.05 13.07 18.48
N HIS A 26 10.56 12.74 19.66
CA HIS A 26 9.78 11.94 20.60
C HIS A 26 8.80 12.89 21.30
N PRO A 27 7.49 12.84 20.97
CA PRO A 27 6.49 13.59 21.72
C PRO A 27 6.52 13.17 23.20
N ASP A 28 6.19 14.12 24.08
CA ASP A 28 6.07 13.86 25.51
C ASP A 28 4.97 12.81 25.74
N GLN A 29 5.36 11.63 26.25
CA GLN A 29 4.43 10.52 26.46
C GLN A 29 3.37 10.87 27.51
N ASP A 30 3.72 11.64 28.54
CA ASP A 30 2.77 12.04 29.59
C ASP A 30 1.71 13.00 28.99
N GLU A 31 2.12 13.85 28.05
CA GLU A 31 1.20 14.74 27.31
C GLU A 31 0.27 13.93 26.39
N LEU A 32 0.80 12.93 25.69
CA LEU A 32 0.02 12.05 24.83
C LEU A 32 -1.01 11.24 25.61
N ASP A 33 -0.61 10.69 26.75
CA ASP A 33 -1.48 9.90 27.61
C ASP A 33 -2.60 10.77 28.18
N ARG A 34 -2.29 11.99 28.64
CA ARG A 34 -3.29 12.95 29.11
C ARG A 34 -4.29 13.33 28.02
N ARG A 35 -3.82 13.66 26.81
CA ARG A 35 -4.70 14.00 25.68
C ARG A 35 -5.61 12.84 25.31
N THR A 36 -5.07 11.63 25.27
CA THR A 36 -5.84 10.41 24.97
C THR A 36 -6.95 10.18 26.00
N GLU A 37 -6.68 10.40 27.28
CA GLU A 37 -7.70 10.31 28.34
C GLU A 37 -8.77 11.40 28.17
N GLU A 38 -8.37 12.65 27.93
CA GLU A 38 -9.29 13.77 27.69
C GLU A 38 -10.23 13.48 26.50
N GLU A 39 -9.68 12.99 25.39
CA GLU A 39 -10.45 12.60 24.21
C GLU A 39 -11.39 11.42 24.49
N ARG A 40 -10.93 10.43 25.28
CA ARG A 40 -11.75 9.29 25.68
C ARG A 40 -12.96 9.74 26.51
N VAL A 41 -12.74 10.59 27.49
CA VAL A 41 -13.79 11.15 28.36
C VAL A 41 -14.77 12.01 27.57
N GLU A 42 -14.27 12.86 26.67
CA GLU A 42 -15.12 13.69 25.80
C GLU A 42 -15.98 12.85 24.86
N ALA A 43 -15.39 11.81 24.26
CA ALA A 43 -16.11 10.89 23.38
C ALA A 43 -17.04 9.91 24.13
N GLY A 44 -16.95 9.86 25.47
CA GLY A 44 -17.68 8.90 26.30
C GLY A 44 -17.32 7.45 25.97
N VAL A 45 -16.09 7.20 25.54
CA VAL A 45 -15.60 5.87 25.19
C VAL A 45 -15.05 5.20 26.44
N ASP A 46 -15.51 4.01 26.79
CA ASP A 46 -14.96 3.29 27.93
C ASP A 46 -13.60 2.65 27.62
N ALA A 47 -12.87 2.23 28.65
CA ALA A 47 -11.67 1.43 28.45
C ALA A 47 -12.04 0.09 27.79
N TYR A 48 -11.19 -0.39 26.88
CA TYR A 48 -11.43 -1.67 26.21
C TYR A 48 -11.52 -2.82 27.21
N ASP A 49 -12.66 -3.52 27.21
CA ASP A 49 -12.89 -4.75 27.96
C ASP A 49 -13.03 -5.94 26.98
N PRO A 50 -12.10 -6.92 26.97
CA PRO A 50 -12.19 -8.08 26.09
C PRO A 50 -13.42 -8.97 26.35
N ASP A 51 -14.02 -8.90 27.55
CA ASP A 51 -15.23 -9.65 27.89
C ASP A 51 -16.51 -8.99 27.33
N GLU A 52 -16.44 -7.70 26.96
CA GLU A 52 -17.53 -6.96 26.31
C GLU A 52 -17.48 -7.03 24.78
N VAL A 53 -16.40 -7.58 24.20
CA VAL A 53 -16.28 -7.74 22.75
C VAL A 53 -17.22 -8.86 22.28
N PRO A 54 -18.19 -8.56 21.39
CA PRO A 54 -19.02 -9.59 20.79
C PRO A 54 -18.16 -10.65 20.08
N PRO A 55 -18.58 -11.93 20.06
CA PRO A 55 -17.85 -12.94 19.30
C PRO A 55 -17.75 -12.52 17.83
N ALA A 56 -16.63 -12.83 17.18
CA ALA A 56 -16.48 -12.65 15.74
C ALA A 56 -17.49 -13.54 15.02
N THR A 57 -18.62 -12.96 14.58
CA THR A 57 -19.70 -13.66 13.88
C THR A 57 -19.51 -13.69 12.37
N ASP A 58 -18.53 -12.95 11.85
CA ASP A 58 -18.21 -12.94 10.43
C ASP A 58 -17.77 -14.33 9.97
N GLU A 59 -18.09 -14.66 8.72
CA GLU A 59 -17.65 -15.90 8.11
C GLU A 59 -16.11 -15.93 8.06
N PRO A 60 -15.49 -17.08 8.38
CA PRO A 60 -14.05 -17.20 8.30
C PRO A 60 -13.61 -17.00 6.84
N VAL A 61 -12.74 -16.02 6.62
CA VAL A 61 -12.12 -15.83 5.30
C VAL A 61 -11.09 -16.95 5.06
N PRO A 62 -10.84 -17.33 3.79
CA PRO A 62 -9.78 -18.26 3.46
C PRO A 62 -8.44 -17.77 4.00
N THR A 63 -7.75 -18.59 4.79
CA THR A 63 -6.39 -18.28 5.26
C THR A 63 -5.37 -18.33 4.12
N ASP A 64 -5.68 -19.12 3.09
CA ASP A 64 -4.92 -19.20 1.86
C ASP A 64 -5.67 -18.43 0.75
N VAL A 65 -5.05 -17.35 0.28
CA VAL A 65 -5.61 -16.49 -0.77
C VAL A 65 -5.85 -17.28 -2.06
N THR A 66 -5.09 -18.34 -2.30
CA THR A 66 -5.22 -19.17 -3.51
C THR A 66 -6.51 -20.00 -3.52
N GLN A 67 -7.17 -20.13 -2.37
CA GLN A 67 -8.46 -20.82 -2.22
C GLN A 67 -9.66 -19.87 -2.26
N SER A 68 -9.44 -18.58 -2.53
CA SER A 68 -10.54 -17.62 -2.68
C SER A 68 -11.17 -17.71 -4.06
N GLU A 69 -12.49 -17.52 -4.15
CA GLU A 69 -13.23 -17.52 -5.43
C GLU A 69 -12.63 -16.52 -6.43
N VAL A 70 -12.25 -15.34 -5.95
CA VAL A 70 -11.61 -14.29 -6.77
C VAL A 70 -10.30 -14.78 -7.38
N TYR A 71 -9.49 -15.52 -6.61
CA TYR A 71 -8.24 -16.07 -7.12
C TYR A 71 -8.48 -17.17 -8.15
N GLU A 72 -9.42 -18.08 -7.88
CA GLU A 72 -9.76 -19.17 -8.82
C GLU A 72 -10.30 -18.63 -10.14
N GLU A 73 -11.20 -17.64 -10.09
CA GLU A 73 -11.74 -16.96 -11.27
C GLU A 73 -10.63 -16.26 -12.06
N ALA A 74 -9.80 -15.46 -11.39
CA ALA A 74 -8.68 -14.77 -12.02
C ALA A 74 -7.68 -15.76 -12.63
N LYS A 75 -7.45 -16.92 -11.99
CA LYS A 75 -6.54 -17.93 -12.50
C LYS A 75 -7.10 -18.64 -13.73
N ALA A 76 -8.40 -18.96 -13.72
CA ALA A 76 -9.08 -19.55 -14.86
C ALA A 76 -9.07 -18.62 -16.08
N GLU A 77 -9.24 -17.31 -15.86
CA GLU A 77 -9.12 -16.29 -16.89
C GLU A 77 -7.73 -16.26 -17.52
N LEU A 78 -6.68 -16.16 -16.69
CA LEU A 78 -5.30 -16.18 -17.16
C LEU A 78 -4.95 -17.47 -17.91
N ASP A 79 -5.46 -18.63 -17.47
CA ASP A 79 -5.24 -19.90 -18.17
C ASP A 79 -5.89 -19.91 -19.55
N ARG A 80 -7.07 -19.30 -19.69
CA ARG A 80 -7.72 -19.11 -20.99
C ARG A 80 -6.87 -18.21 -21.88
N GLU A 81 -6.52 -17.01 -21.43
CA GLU A 81 -5.73 -16.04 -22.20
C GLU A 81 -4.37 -16.64 -22.64
N GLU A 82 -3.70 -17.41 -21.77
CA GLU A 82 -2.45 -18.09 -22.12
C GLU A 82 -2.68 -19.18 -23.19
N SER A 83 -3.78 -19.94 -23.08
CA SER A 83 -4.12 -20.99 -24.05
C SER A 83 -4.51 -20.43 -25.43
N GLU A 84 -5.11 -19.24 -25.46
CA GLU A 84 -5.45 -18.50 -26.68
C GLU A 84 -4.25 -17.71 -27.23
N GLY A 85 -3.17 -17.60 -26.45
CA GLY A 85 -1.93 -16.92 -26.82
C GLY A 85 -2.00 -15.40 -26.71
N GLU A 86 -3.00 -14.87 -25.99
CA GLU A 86 -3.18 -13.44 -25.73
C GLU A 86 -2.11 -12.90 -24.77
N ILE A 87 -1.75 -13.73 -23.78
CA ILE A 87 -0.64 -13.47 -22.88
C ILE A 87 0.46 -14.52 -23.06
N TYR A 88 1.71 -14.08 -22.98
CA TYR A 88 2.88 -14.94 -23.14
C TYR A 88 4.06 -14.39 -22.33
N PRO A 89 4.98 -15.26 -21.87
CA PRO A 89 6.20 -14.81 -21.21
C PRO A 89 7.09 -14.02 -22.18
N LEU A 90 7.78 -13.01 -21.65
CA LEU A 90 8.76 -12.25 -22.42
C LEU A 90 9.95 -13.14 -22.77
N THR A 91 10.29 -13.21 -24.06
CA THR A 91 11.39 -14.02 -24.61
C THR A 91 12.12 -13.24 -25.70
N ASP A 92 13.26 -13.71 -26.21
CA ASP A 92 13.93 -13.05 -27.35
C ASP A 92 13.03 -12.93 -28.59
N ARG A 93 12.08 -13.86 -28.75
CA ARG A 93 11.08 -13.86 -29.82
C ARG A 93 9.93 -12.89 -29.55
N HIS A 94 9.60 -12.72 -28.27
CA HIS A 94 8.55 -11.83 -27.78
C HIS A 94 9.14 -10.88 -26.74
N PRO A 95 10.03 -9.95 -27.15
CA PRO A 95 10.78 -9.12 -26.21
C PRO A 95 9.92 -8.02 -25.56
N PHE A 96 8.71 -7.83 -26.07
CA PHE A 96 7.77 -6.83 -25.62
C PHE A 96 6.43 -7.46 -25.26
N PRO A 97 5.70 -6.89 -24.29
CA PRO A 97 4.36 -7.32 -23.95
C PRO A 97 3.42 -7.18 -25.16
N PRO A 98 2.30 -7.92 -25.18
CA PRO A 98 1.31 -7.79 -26.25
C PRO A 98 0.84 -6.34 -26.40
N SER A 99 0.65 -5.89 -27.63
CA SER A 99 0.27 -4.50 -27.93
C SER A 99 -1.18 -4.20 -27.58
N HIS A 100 -2.01 -5.25 -27.46
CA HIS A 100 -3.40 -5.19 -27.04
C HIS A 100 -3.65 -6.32 -26.05
N TYR A 101 -4.45 -6.01 -25.03
CA TYR A 101 -5.08 -6.99 -24.16
C TYR A 101 -6.55 -6.93 -24.54
N ASP A 102 -7.11 -8.04 -25.03
CA ASP A 102 -8.52 -8.07 -25.40
C ASP A 102 -9.34 -8.04 -24.10
N ARG A 103 -9.81 -6.84 -23.74
CA ARG A 103 -10.62 -6.63 -22.53
C ARG A 103 -12.02 -7.19 -22.79
N SER A 104 -12.33 -8.33 -22.19
CA SER A 104 -13.70 -8.85 -22.06
C SER A 104 -14.53 -8.01 -21.08
#